data_AF-A0AAW3BWH1-F1
#
_entry.id   AF-A0AAW3BWH1-F1
#
_cell.length_a   1.000
_cell.length_b   1.000
_cell.length_c   1.000
_cell.angle_alpha   90.00
_cell.angle_beta   90.00
_cell.angle_gamma   90.00
#
_symmetry.space_group_name_H-M   'P 1'
#
loop_
_entity.id
_entity.type
_entity.pdbx_description
1 polymer ?
#
loop_
_entity_poly.entity_id
_entity_poly.type
_entity_poly.pdbx_seq_one_letter_code
_entity_poly.pdbx_strand_id
1 'polypeptide(L)'
;MQPIISLIAAVQPEVVQWRRHIHEHPYVAYEEQPTADYVADLLSCMPAPLDIRRLTPNSVVADLRGGAGEGPMYALRADMDALPLQEESGEPFSSKRPGVMHACGHDAHTAMLLGAVKVLCQMRDRIRGTVRF
;
A
#
# COMPACT_ATOMS: atom_id res chain seq x y z
N MET A 1 -8.22 23.49 10.58
CA MET A 1 -8.20 22.08 10.11
C MET A 1 -7.64 22.06 8.70
N GLN A 2 -6.72 21.14 8.41
CA GLN A 2 -6.16 20.98 7.06
C GLN A 2 -7.17 20.27 6.14
N PRO A 3 -7.39 20.72 4.90
CA PRO A 3 -8.26 20.03 3.95
C PRO A 3 -7.67 18.66 3.57
N ILE A 4 -8.52 17.66 3.35
CA ILE A 4 -8.07 16.32 2.92
C ILE A 4 -7.22 16.39 1.63
N ILE A 5 -7.56 17.30 0.72
CA ILE A 5 -6.81 17.54 -0.53
C ILE A 5 -5.35 17.90 -0.24
N SER A 6 -5.09 18.69 0.81
CA SER A 6 -3.72 19.05 1.18
C SER A 6 -2.95 17.86 1.78
N LEU A 7 -3.62 16.95 2.49
CA LEU A 7 -3.00 15.71 2.99
C LEU A 7 -2.65 14.76 1.83
N ILE A 8 -3.55 14.66 0.84
CA ILE A 8 -3.34 13.86 -0.37
C ILE A 8 -2.14 14.41 -1.18
N ALA A 9 -2.09 15.72 -1.38
CA ALA A 9 -0.96 16.34 -2.07
C ALA A 9 0.37 16.12 -1.34
N ALA A 10 0.35 16.16 0.00
CA ALA A 10 1.54 15.94 0.82
C ALA A 10 2.09 14.50 0.76
N VAL A 11 1.22 13.50 0.62
CA VAL A 11 1.65 12.08 0.56
C VAL A 11 2.07 11.63 -0.84
N GLN A 12 1.69 12.36 -1.90
CA GLN A 12 1.98 11.99 -3.29
C GLN A 12 3.45 11.63 -3.56
N PRO A 13 4.47 12.37 -3.07
CA PRO A 13 5.87 12.02 -3.30
C PRO A 13 6.24 10.64 -2.75
N GLU A 14 5.72 10.28 -1.56
CA GLU A 14 5.95 8.96 -0.95
C GLU A 14 5.22 7.86 -1.74
N VAL A 15 3.99 8.12 -2.21
CA VAL A 15 3.27 7.17 -3.07
C VAL A 15 4.06 6.86 -4.34
N VAL A 16 4.64 7.88 -4.99
CA VAL A 16 5.49 7.68 -6.17
C VAL A 16 6.74 6.88 -5.81
N GLN A 17 7.36 7.16 -4.66
CA GLN A 17 8.52 6.42 -4.18
C GLN A 17 8.20 4.94 -3.92
N TRP A 18 7.13 4.64 -3.19
CA TRP A 18 6.70 3.27 -2.91
C TRP A 18 6.34 2.53 -4.19
N ARG A 19 5.60 3.17 -5.11
CA ARG A 19 5.26 2.60 -6.40
C ARG A 19 6.52 2.19 -7.17
N ARG A 20 7.51 3.09 -7.25
CA ARG A 20 8.76 2.81 -7.96
C ARG A 20 9.56 1.71 -7.27
N HIS A 21 9.62 1.70 -5.95
CA HIS A 21 10.27 0.61 -5.20
C HIS A 21 9.64 -0.74 -5.51
N ILE A 22 8.31 -0.85 -5.47
CA ILE A 22 7.61 -2.10 -5.76
C ILE A 22 7.79 -2.50 -7.23
N HIS A 23 7.75 -1.53 -8.16
CA HIS A 23 7.99 -1.79 -9.59
C HIS A 23 9.37 -2.38 -9.87
N GLU A 24 10.42 -1.86 -9.23
CA GLU A 24 11.80 -2.33 -9.38
C GLU A 24 12.01 -3.74 -8.81
N HIS A 25 11.19 -4.17 -7.84
CA HIS A 25 11.32 -5.45 -7.15
C HIS A 25 10.05 -6.31 -7.31
N PRO A 26 9.70 -6.72 -8.54
CA PRO A 26 8.46 -7.45 -8.77
C PRO A 26 8.63 -8.94 -8.41
N TYR A 27 7.53 -9.55 -8.01
CA TYR A 27 7.42 -10.98 -7.68
C TYR A 27 6.14 -11.55 -8.26
N VAL A 28 6.22 -12.73 -8.87
CA VAL A 28 5.04 -13.40 -9.42
C VAL A 28 4.12 -13.86 -8.30
N ALA A 29 2.86 -14.14 -8.66
CA ALA A 29 1.89 -14.69 -7.72
C ALA A 29 2.43 -15.91 -6.96
N TYR A 30 2.16 -15.92 -5.66
CA TYR A 30 2.64 -16.85 -4.63
C TYR A 30 4.10 -16.70 -4.19
N GLU A 31 4.89 -15.81 -4.80
CA GLU A 31 6.29 -15.52 -4.44
C GLU A 31 6.50 -14.10 -3.90
N GLU A 32 5.43 -13.33 -3.75
CA GLU A 32 5.42 -11.91 -3.37
C GLU A 32 5.58 -11.62 -1.88
N GLN A 33 6.06 -12.60 -1.10
CA GLN A 33 6.38 -12.42 0.32
C GLN A 33 7.28 -11.19 0.57
N PRO A 34 8.33 -10.91 -0.24
CA PRO A 34 9.15 -9.72 -0.01
C PRO A 34 8.40 -8.40 -0.24
N THR A 35 7.45 -8.37 -1.19
CA THR A 35 6.56 -7.21 -1.36
C THR A 35 5.64 -7.05 -0.14
N ALA A 36 5.08 -8.16 0.36
CA ALA A 36 4.23 -8.13 1.55
C ALA A 36 5.01 -7.72 2.82
N ASP A 37 6.28 -8.11 2.95
CA ASP A 37 7.16 -7.67 4.03
C ASP A 37 7.41 -6.17 3.97
N TYR A 38 7.74 -5.65 2.78
CA TYR A 38 7.91 -4.21 2.56
C TYR A 38 6.64 -3.42 2.92
N VAL A 39 5.46 -3.90 2.50
CA VAL A 39 4.17 -3.26 2.83
C VAL A 39 3.93 -3.28 4.35
N ALA A 40 4.18 -4.40 5.03
CA ALA A 40 4.00 -4.51 6.47
C ALA A 40 4.93 -3.55 7.25
N ASP A 41 6.18 -3.41 6.82
CA ASP A 41 7.16 -2.49 7.41
C ASP A 41 6.70 -1.04 7.28
N LEU A 42 6.21 -0.64 6.09
CA LEU A 42 5.65 0.69 5.87
C LEU A 42 4.42 0.95 6.74
N LEU A 43 3.51 -0.04 6.85
CA LEU A 43 2.32 0.07 7.69
C LEU A 43 2.69 0.25 9.18
N SER A 44 3.75 -0.41 9.65
CA SER A 44 4.23 -0.26 11.04
C SER A 44 4.74 1.16 11.36
N CYS A 45 5.15 1.91 10.33
CA CYS A 45 5.66 3.27 10.43
C CYS A 45 4.56 4.35 10.26
N MET A 46 3.29 3.96 10.18
CA MET A 46 2.20 4.91 9.92
C MET A 46 1.92 5.85 11.10
N PRO A 47 1.34 7.05 10.86
CA PRO A 47 1.14 8.06 11.91
C PRO A 47 0.18 7.68 13.04
N ALA A 48 -0.60 6.61 12.86
CA ALA A 48 -1.54 6.09 13.86
C ALA A 48 -1.33 4.59 14.01
N PRO A 49 -1.58 4.02 15.20
CA PRO A 49 -1.45 2.59 15.40
C PRO A 49 -2.44 1.82 14.53
N LEU A 50 -1.93 0.80 13.85
CA LEU A 50 -2.70 -0.13 13.04
C LEU A 50 -2.61 -1.52 13.68
N ASP A 51 -3.71 -2.26 13.67
CA ASP A 51 -3.68 -3.70 13.96
C ASP A 51 -3.29 -4.45 12.68
N ILE A 52 -2.02 -4.84 12.59
CA ILE A 52 -1.42 -5.44 11.39
C ILE A 52 -1.30 -6.96 11.59
N ARG A 53 -1.75 -7.72 10.60
CA ARG A 53 -1.66 -9.19 10.59
C ARG A 53 -1.33 -9.74 9.22
N ARG A 54 -0.65 -10.90 9.21
CA ARG A 54 -0.34 -11.69 8.01
C ARG A 54 -1.20 -12.95 8.06
N LEU A 55 -2.17 -13.08 7.15
CA LEU A 55 -3.01 -14.30 7.05
C LEU A 55 -2.30 -15.42 6.28
N THR A 56 -1.39 -15.03 5.40
CA THR A 56 -0.48 -15.87 4.63
C THR A 56 0.87 -15.14 4.51
N PRO A 57 1.95 -15.82 4.10
CA PRO A 57 3.22 -15.16 3.82
C PRO A 57 3.12 -14.05 2.75
N ASN A 58 2.11 -14.06 1.89
CA ASN A 58 1.99 -13.10 0.77
C ASN A 58 0.88 -12.05 0.98
N SER A 59 0.23 -12.03 2.14
CA SER A 59 -0.86 -11.09 2.42
C SER A 59 -0.56 -10.23 3.64
N VAL A 60 -1.05 -8.99 3.61
CA VAL A 60 -1.05 -8.09 4.75
C VAL A 60 -2.47 -7.56 4.93
N VAL A 61 -2.94 -7.51 6.17
CA VAL A 61 -4.21 -6.85 6.51
C VAL A 61 -3.93 -5.88 7.65
N ALA A 62 -4.45 -4.66 7.54
CA ALA A 62 -4.33 -3.64 8.58
C ALA A 62 -5.69 -3.04 8.93
N ASP A 63 -6.00 -2.97 10.22
CA ASP A 63 -7.22 -2.30 10.70
C ASP A 63 -6.87 -0.98 11.40
N LEU A 64 -7.45 0.14 10.92
CA LEU A 64 -7.45 1.44 11.58
C LEU A 64 -8.77 1.65 12.32
N ARG A 65 -8.74 1.56 13.65
CA ARG A 65 -9.90 1.93 14.49
C ARG A 65 -9.98 3.45 14.62
N GLY A 66 -11.11 4.01 14.17
CA GLY A 66 -11.41 5.43 14.25
C GLY A 66 -11.59 5.95 15.68
N GLY A 67 -11.35 7.25 15.88
CA GLY A 67 -11.46 7.93 17.16
C GLY A 67 -12.83 8.59 17.42
N ALA A 68 -13.72 8.66 16.44
CA ALA A 68 -15.00 9.37 16.54
C ALA A 68 -16.17 8.52 17.09
N GLY A 69 -15.87 7.34 17.67
CA GLY A 69 -16.84 6.42 18.25
C GLY A 69 -17.31 5.30 17.31
N GLU A 70 -18.34 4.58 17.75
CA GLU A 70 -18.87 3.40 17.05
C GLU A 70 -19.42 3.74 15.66
N GLY A 71 -19.27 2.79 14.75
CA GLY A 71 -19.64 2.91 13.34
C GLY A 71 -19.36 1.63 12.53
N PRO A 72 -19.66 1.64 11.23
CA PRO A 72 -19.46 0.50 10.34
C PRO A 72 -17.97 0.20 10.08
N MET A 73 -17.71 -0.96 9.47
CA MET A 73 -16.40 -1.30 8.90
C MET A 73 -16.44 -1.15 7.37
N TYR A 74 -15.43 -0.49 6.80
CA TYR A 74 -15.21 -0.43 5.36
C TYR A 74 -13.85 -1.05 5.02
N ALA A 75 -13.79 -1.85 3.96
CA ALA A 75 -12.55 -2.48 3.49
C ALA A 75 -12.12 -1.89 2.14
N LEU A 76 -10.84 -1.54 2.03
CA LEU A 76 -10.18 -1.15 0.80
C LEU A 76 -9.13 -2.21 0.49
N ARG A 77 -9.00 -2.63 -0.78
CA ARG A 77 -8.12 -3.74 -1.17
C ARG A 77 -7.27 -3.36 -2.36
N ALA A 78 -6.00 -3.77 -2.34
CA ALA A 78 -5.07 -3.74 -3.47
C ALA A 78 -4.38 -5.11 -3.62
N ASP A 79 -4.15 -5.52 -4.86
CA ASP A 79 -3.23 -6.61 -5.22
C ASP A 79 -1.78 -6.10 -5.30
N MET A 80 -0.82 -7.02 -5.18
CA MET A 80 0.62 -6.69 -5.14
C MET A 80 1.51 -7.65 -5.95
N ASP A 81 0.96 -8.63 -6.66
CA ASP A 81 1.71 -9.58 -7.49
C ASP A 81 2.06 -9.00 -8.86
N ALA A 82 3.09 -9.54 -9.49
CA ALA A 82 3.58 -9.20 -10.82
C ALA A 82 3.35 -10.34 -11.83
N LEU A 83 3.72 -10.10 -13.09
CA LEU A 83 3.55 -11.07 -14.18
C LEU A 83 4.91 -11.60 -14.67
N PRO A 84 4.98 -12.85 -15.17
CA PRO A 84 6.18 -13.44 -15.76
C PRO A 84 6.41 -12.90 -17.19
N LEU A 85 6.74 -11.61 -17.29
CA LEU A 85 6.96 -10.88 -18.52
C LEU A 85 8.25 -10.06 -18.40
N GLN A 86 9.08 -10.08 -19.45
CA GLN A 86 10.25 -9.20 -19.53
C GLN A 86 9.80 -7.75 -19.71
N GLU A 87 10.30 -6.87 -18.85
CA GLU A 87 10.08 -5.43 -19.01
C GLU A 87 10.94 -4.86 -20.12
N GLU A 88 10.33 -4.04 -20.99
CA GLU A 88 10.97 -3.34 -22.10
C GLU A 88 10.74 -1.82 -22.05
N SER A 89 10.29 -1.28 -20.91
CA SER A 89 9.92 0.13 -20.78
C SER A 89 11.13 1.09 -20.88
N GLY A 90 12.30 0.66 -20.40
CA GLY A 90 13.51 1.48 -20.34
C GLY A 90 13.47 2.59 -19.27
N GLU A 91 12.51 2.53 -18.34
CA GLU A 91 12.35 3.51 -17.29
C GLU A 91 13.47 3.42 -16.23
N PRO A 92 13.83 4.53 -15.55
CA PRO A 92 14.84 4.51 -14.49
C PRO A 92 14.50 3.59 -13.29
N PHE A 93 13.23 3.20 -13.18
CA PHE A 93 12.70 2.31 -12.14
C PHE A 93 12.24 0.96 -12.71
N SER A 94 12.72 0.57 -13.90
CA SER A 94 12.42 -0.74 -14.46
C SER A 94 12.80 -1.88 -13.52
N SER A 95 12.07 -2.98 -13.64
CA SER A 95 12.29 -4.23 -12.93
C SER A 95 13.76 -4.63 -12.94
N LYS A 96 14.27 -4.90 -11.74
CA LYS A 96 15.61 -5.45 -11.51
C LYS A 96 15.59 -6.99 -11.57
N ARG A 97 14.43 -7.60 -11.80
CA ARG A 97 14.23 -9.05 -11.91
C ARG A 97 13.96 -9.43 -13.37
N PRO A 98 14.92 -10.03 -14.09
CA PRO A 98 14.71 -10.48 -15.46
C PRO A 98 13.48 -11.39 -15.59
N GLY A 99 12.68 -11.17 -16.62
CA GLY A 99 11.48 -11.95 -16.91
C GLY A 99 10.28 -11.72 -15.98
N VAL A 100 10.31 -10.71 -15.09
CA VAL A 100 9.18 -10.37 -14.21
C VAL A 100 8.92 -8.86 -14.23
N MET A 101 7.65 -8.46 -14.37
CA MET A 101 7.24 -7.05 -14.45
C MET A 101 5.85 -6.80 -13.83
N HIS A 102 5.68 -5.67 -13.15
CA HIS A 102 4.35 -5.14 -12.83
C HIS A 102 3.69 -4.50 -14.07
N ALA A 103 3.21 -5.33 -15.00
CA ALA A 103 2.55 -4.87 -16.23
C ALA A 103 1.04 -4.59 -16.08
N CYS A 104 0.44 -4.93 -14.92
CA CYS A 104 -0.98 -4.72 -14.61
C CYS A 104 -1.22 -3.58 -13.59
N GLY A 105 -0.16 -2.91 -13.12
CA GLY A 105 -0.27 -1.77 -12.20
C GLY A 105 -0.49 -2.12 -10.72
N HIS A 106 -0.28 -3.37 -10.30
CA HIS A 106 -0.45 -3.79 -8.90
C HIS A 106 0.53 -3.08 -7.94
N ASP A 107 1.70 -2.68 -8.43
CA ASP A 107 2.62 -1.75 -7.77
C ASP A 107 1.96 -0.40 -7.46
N ALA A 108 1.21 0.15 -8.42
CA ALA A 108 0.49 1.40 -8.24
C ALA A 108 -0.71 1.23 -7.30
N HIS A 109 -1.49 0.14 -7.43
CA HIS A 109 -2.61 -0.15 -6.52
C HIS A 109 -2.14 -0.21 -5.06
N THR A 110 -1.07 -0.96 -4.81
CA THR A 110 -0.46 -1.10 -3.48
C THR A 110 0.02 0.25 -2.94
N ALA A 111 0.76 1.02 -3.75
CA ALA A 111 1.26 2.32 -3.33
C ALA A 111 0.16 3.34 -3.05
N MET A 112 -0.90 3.36 -3.86
CA MET A 112 -2.07 4.22 -3.64
C MET A 112 -2.81 3.85 -2.36
N LEU A 113 -2.94 2.55 -2.06
CA LEU A 113 -3.58 2.10 -0.83
C LEU A 113 -2.76 2.50 0.41
N LEU A 114 -1.43 2.36 0.37
CA LEU A 114 -0.52 2.88 1.41
C LEU A 114 -0.68 4.40 1.60
N GLY A 115 -0.84 5.15 0.51
CA GLY A 115 -1.14 6.59 0.56
C GLY A 115 -2.46 6.88 1.27
N ALA A 116 -3.52 6.12 0.95
CA ALA A 116 -4.82 6.24 1.60
C ALA A 116 -4.73 5.92 3.10
N VAL A 117 -4.00 4.86 3.49
CA VAL A 117 -3.73 4.52 4.89
C VAL A 117 -3.11 5.71 5.62
N LYS A 118 -2.03 6.28 5.07
CA LYS A 118 -1.31 7.40 5.71
C LYS A 118 -2.17 8.65 5.89
N VAL A 119 -3.04 8.96 4.92
CA VAL A 119 -4.01 10.07 5.03
C VAL A 119 -5.08 9.76 6.07
N LEU A 120 -5.65 8.56 6.07
CA LEU A 120 -6.70 8.17 7.01
C LEU A 120 -6.19 8.07 8.45
N CYS A 121 -4.94 7.65 8.67
CA CYS A 121 -4.28 7.71 9.97
C CYS A 121 -4.26 9.14 10.54
N GLN A 122 -3.97 10.15 9.71
CA GLN A 122 -3.98 11.56 10.12
C GLN A 122 -5.40 12.12 10.36
N MET A 123 -6.41 11.41 9.88
CA MET A 123 -7.82 11.75 10.04
C MET A 123 -8.55 10.84 11.03
N ARG A 124 -7.82 10.00 11.78
CA ARG A 124 -8.37 8.98 12.67
C ARG A 124 -9.50 9.49 13.56
N ASP A 125 -9.35 10.66 14.15
CA ASP A 125 -10.33 11.22 15.11
C ASP A 125 -11.63 11.72 14.45
N ARG A 126 -11.72 11.65 13.13
CA ARG A 126 -12.92 11.96 12.34
C ARG A 126 -13.64 10.71 11.84
N ILE A 127 -13.03 9.54 12.01
CA ILE A 127 -13.54 8.27 11.51
C ILE A 127 -14.35 7.60 12.62
N ARG A 128 -15.58 7.19 12.29
CA ARG A 128 -16.40 6.32 13.13
C ARG A 128 -16.25 4.88 12.64
N GLY A 129 -16.13 3.92 13.56
CA GLY A 129 -15.91 2.51 13.20
C GLY A 129 -14.48 2.21 12.79
N THR A 130 -14.30 1.35 11.78
CA THR A 130 -12.98 0.82 11.37
C THR A 130 -12.80 0.89 9.86
N VAL A 131 -11.59 1.23 9.42
CA VAL A 131 -11.18 1.02 8.03
C VAL A 131 -10.18 -0.13 7.97
N ARG A 132 -10.48 -1.13 7.15
CA ARG A 132 -9.60 -2.27 6.86
C ARG A 132 -8.89 -2.04 5.53
N PHE A 133 -7.62 -2.37 5.50
CA PHE A 133 -6.75 -2.33 4.33
C PHE A 133 -6.17 -3.72 4.08
#